data_AF-A0AAW2RS07-F1
#
_entry.id   AF-A0AAW2RS07-F1
#
_cell.length_a   1.000
_cell.length_b   1.000
_cell.length_c   1.000
_cell.angle_alpha   90.00
_cell.angle_beta   90.00
_cell.angle_gamma   90.00
#
_symmetry.space_group_name_H-M   'P 1'
#
loop_
_entity.id
_entity.type
_entity.pdbx_description
1 polymer ?
#
loop_
_entity_poly.entity_id
_entity_poly.type
_entity_poly.pdbx_seq_one_letter_code
_entity_poly.pdbx_strand_id
1 'polypeptide(L)'
;MQNEVISRKRKRLRKSTASAIENLVSMGFDRASVDSALRTFGSEEEALNYLLGQPNANAVEQANPSALLPDTHGIDGLGAEHDIGSNPEGSGAEPSTQDDTLERDVEMEDQLTEGLQNADAYSDYDIEVTKEGEAIIEYLALLSSAENVDKVSSPQ
;
A
#
# COMPACT_ATOMS: atom_id res chain seq x y z
N MET A 1 -7.85 27.90 41.94
CA MET A 1 -8.59 27.99 40.66
C MET A 1 -7.68 28.14 39.44
N GLN A 2 -6.77 29.12 39.36
CA GLN A 2 -5.87 29.27 38.19
C GLN A 2 -4.89 28.09 37.96
N ASN A 3 -4.33 27.52 39.04
CA ASN A 3 -3.37 26.40 38.94
C ASN A 3 -3.96 25.12 38.32
N GLU A 4 -5.26 24.87 38.55
CA GLU A 4 -5.94 23.71 37.96
C GLU A 4 -6.15 23.86 36.45
N VAL A 5 -6.48 25.06 35.98
CA VAL A 5 -6.67 25.34 34.56
C VAL A 5 -5.37 25.15 33.78
N ILE A 6 -4.25 25.66 34.32
CA ILE A 6 -2.92 25.51 33.71
C ILE A 6 -2.51 24.03 33.68
N SER A 7 -2.78 23.29 34.75
CA SER A 7 -2.47 21.85 34.84
C SER A 7 -3.27 21.02 33.84
N ARG A 8 -4.58 21.29 33.70
CA ARG A 8 -5.44 20.62 32.71
C ARG A 8 -5.00 20.92 31.29
N LYS A 9 -4.65 22.18 30.98
CA LYS A 9 -4.14 22.58 29.66
C LYS A 9 -2.82 21.87 29.32
N ARG A 10 -1.86 21.84 30.25
CA ARG A 10 -0.58 21.13 30.05
C ARG A 10 -0.78 19.63 29.84
N LYS A 11 -1.68 19.00 30.60
CA LYS A 11 -2.01 17.57 30.44
C LYS A 11 -2.60 17.27 29.06
N ARG A 12 -3.52 18.11 28.57
CA ARG A 12 -4.11 17.96 27.23
C ARG A 12 -3.08 18.13 26.12
N LEU A 13 -2.20 19.13 26.23
CA LEU A 13 -1.13 19.36 25.24
C LEU A 13 -0.14 18.18 25.18
N ARG A 14 0.23 17.61 26.33
CA ARG A 14 1.08 16.41 26.38
C ARG A 14 0.40 15.17 25.78
N LYS A 15 -0.91 15.01 26.00
CA LYS A 15 -1.66 13.90 25.38
C LYS A 15 -1.73 14.07 23.86
N SER A 16 -2.01 15.29 23.39
CA SER A 16 -2.09 15.61 21.96
C SER A 16 -0.74 15.39 21.25
N THR A 17 0.37 15.85 21.84
CA THR A 17 1.71 15.62 21.26
C THR A 17 2.11 14.15 21.28
N ALA A 18 1.78 13.39 22.33
CA ALA A 18 2.03 11.96 22.37
C ALA A 18 1.21 11.20 21.31
N SER A 19 -0.05 11.57 21.12
CA SER A 19 -0.94 11.01 20.09
C SER A 19 -0.40 11.28 18.68
N ALA A 20 0.08 12.50 18.42
CA ALA A 20 0.69 12.84 17.13
C ALA A 20 1.94 11.99 16.86
N ILE A 21 2.81 11.79 17.87
CA ILE A 21 4.00 10.95 17.70
C ILE A 21 3.60 9.50 17.36
N GLU A 22 2.62 8.93 18.07
CA GLU A 22 2.15 7.56 17.86
C GLU A 22 1.51 7.36 16.48
N ASN A 23 0.72 8.33 16.01
CA ASN A 23 0.11 8.29 14.69
C ASN A 23 1.19 8.25 13.59
N LEU A 24 2.19 9.14 13.69
CA LEU A 24 3.27 9.21 12.69
C LEU A 24 4.17 7.99 12.69
N VAL A 25 4.47 7.42 13.87
CA VAL A 25 5.21 6.16 13.96
C VAL A 25 4.40 5.00 13.37
N SER A 26 3.08 4.97 13.57
CA SER A 26 2.19 3.95 12.98
C SER A 26 2.13 4.03 11.45
N MET A 27 2.31 5.21 10.86
CA MET A 27 2.48 5.38 9.42
C MET A 27 3.83 4.87 8.88
N GLY A 28 4.74 4.45 9.77
CA GLY A 28 6.05 3.89 9.41
C GLY A 28 7.21 4.89 9.46
N PHE A 29 7.00 6.10 9.98
CA PHE A 29 8.08 7.08 10.13
C PHE A 29 8.94 6.78 11.36
N ASP A 30 10.26 6.97 11.22
CA ASP A 30 11.19 6.80 12.33
C ASP A 30 10.89 7.79 13.47
N ARG A 31 10.78 7.26 14.70
CA ARG A 31 10.43 8.05 15.89
C ARG A 31 11.39 9.22 16.14
N ALA A 32 12.68 9.05 15.85
CA ALA A 32 13.66 10.12 15.98
C ALA A 32 13.40 11.28 14.98
N SER A 33 12.96 10.94 13.77
CA SER A 33 12.59 11.90 12.74
C SER A 33 11.31 12.64 13.12
N VAL A 34 10.29 11.91 13.58
CA VAL A 34 9.01 12.45 14.08
C VAL A 34 9.23 13.42 15.25
N ASP A 35 10.03 13.04 16.24
CA ASP A 35 10.34 13.90 17.38
C ASP A 35 11.04 15.19 16.96
N SER A 36 11.93 15.12 15.96
CA SER A 36 12.61 16.30 15.42
C SER A 36 11.67 17.23 14.64
N ALA A 37 10.79 16.66 13.83
CA ALA A 37 9.81 17.40 13.03
C ALA A 37 8.77 18.08 13.94
N LEU A 38 8.21 17.36 14.91
CA LEU A 38 7.21 17.90 15.82
C LEU A 38 7.77 18.99 16.75
N ARG A 39 9.06 18.92 17.10
CA ARG A 39 9.73 20.01 17.83
C ARG A 39 9.95 21.25 16.97
N THR A 40 10.16 21.08 15.67
CA THR A 40 10.46 22.16 14.72
C THR A 40 9.20 22.88 14.27
N PHE A 41 8.17 22.12 13.88
CA PHE A 41 6.94 22.65 13.31
C PHE A 41 5.80 22.78 14.35
N GLY A 42 5.83 22.00 15.43
CA GLY A 42 4.85 22.10 16.52
C GLY A 42 3.44 21.58 16.19
N SER A 43 3.14 21.34 14.92
CA SER A 43 1.91 20.72 14.43
C SER A 43 2.18 19.37 13.76
N GLU A 44 1.20 18.47 13.80
CA GLU A 44 1.29 17.13 13.20
C GLU A 44 1.28 17.20 11.67
N GLU A 45 0.45 18.06 11.09
CA GLU A 45 0.30 18.22 9.63
C GLU A 45 1.57 18.77 8.96
N GLU A 46 2.22 19.75 9.56
CA GLU A 46 3.48 20.30 9.03
C GLU A 46 4.63 19.30 9.21
N ALA A 47 4.64 18.55 10.32
CA ALA A 47 5.58 17.46 10.52
C ALA A 47 5.38 16.35 9.47
N LEU A 48 4.14 15.98 9.16
CA LEU A 48 3.79 15.02 8.11
C LEU A 48 4.29 15.46 6.74
N ASN A 49 4.04 16.71 6.39
CA ASN A 49 4.43 17.29 5.11
C ASN A 49 5.96 17.25 4.93
N TYR A 50 6.69 17.60 6.00
CA TYR A 50 8.15 17.49 6.06
C TYR A 50 8.64 16.03 5.94
N LEU A 51 8.02 15.09 6.67
CA LEU A 51 8.36 13.67 6.68
C LEU A 51 8.10 12.99 5.33
N LEU A 52 7.06 13.42 4.61
CA LEU A 52 6.69 12.92 3.28
C LEU A 52 7.58 13.51 2.17
N GLY A 53 8.51 14.40 2.52
CA GLY A 53 9.41 15.04 1.57
C GLY A 53 8.68 15.97 0.59
N GLN A 54 7.46 16.40 0.91
CA GLN A 54 6.79 17.44 0.13
C GLN A 54 7.36 18.79 0.61
N PRO A 55 8.11 19.52 -0.23
CA PRO A 55 8.42 20.89 0.10
C PRO A 55 7.12 21.68 -0.08
N ASN A 56 6.52 22.12 1.03
CA ASN A 56 5.66 23.30 0.99
C ASN A 56 6.46 24.39 0.28
N ALA A 57 5.97 24.84 -0.88
CA ALA A 57 6.60 25.81 -1.77
C ALA A 57 6.66 27.23 -1.19
N ASN A 58 6.91 27.37 0.12
CA ASN A 58 7.06 28.63 0.86
C ASN A 58 8.19 28.56 1.91
N ALA A 59 9.31 27.91 1.60
CA ALA A 59 10.56 28.10 2.33
C ALA A 59 11.64 28.58 1.35
N VAL A 60 11.53 29.86 0.98
CA VAL A 60 12.58 30.60 0.27
C VAL A 60 13.70 30.91 1.29
N GLU A 61 14.87 30.35 0.99
CA GLU A 61 16.22 30.85 1.27
C GLU A 61 16.84 30.75 2.69
N GLN A 62 17.86 29.88 2.78
CA GLN A 62 19.28 30.13 3.16
C GLN A 62 19.86 28.84 3.81
N ALA A 63 20.98 28.22 3.43
CA ALA A 63 22.04 28.49 2.48
C ALA A 63 22.79 27.17 2.12
N ASN A 64 23.29 27.11 0.89
CA ASN A 64 24.16 26.11 0.23
C ASN A 64 25.57 25.92 0.90
N PRO A 65 26.51 25.10 0.35
CA PRO A 65 26.43 23.79 -0.34
C PRO A 65 27.59 22.82 0.05
N SER A 66 27.43 21.50 -0.18
CA SER A 66 28.52 20.58 -0.59
C SER A 66 27.92 19.20 -0.88
N ALA A 67 27.74 18.86 -2.15
CA ALA A 67 28.71 18.12 -2.95
C ALA A 67 28.69 16.61 -2.66
N LEU A 68 28.00 15.83 -3.52
CA LEU A 68 28.63 14.99 -4.55
C LEU A 68 27.54 14.20 -5.30
N LEU A 69 27.82 13.99 -6.58
CA LEU A 69 26.95 13.59 -7.68
C LEU A 69 26.71 12.04 -7.72
N PRO A 70 26.39 11.41 -8.88
CA PRO A 70 25.07 10.93 -9.29
C PRO A 70 25.04 9.40 -9.55
N ASP A 71 23.89 8.81 -9.87
CA ASP A 71 23.80 7.58 -10.70
C ASP A 71 22.33 7.41 -11.13
N THR A 72 21.95 7.80 -12.35
CA THR A 72 21.92 7.02 -13.62
C THR A 72 20.84 5.93 -13.70
N HIS A 73 20.09 5.99 -14.80
CA HIS A 73 19.07 5.06 -15.33
C HIS A 73 17.67 5.20 -14.70
N GLY A 74 16.61 5.68 -15.37
CA GLY A 74 16.33 5.77 -16.80
C GLY A 74 15.12 4.90 -17.14
N ILE A 75 13.90 5.48 -17.13
CA ILE A 75 12.71 5.21 -17.98
C ILE A 75 11.84 6.47 -17.79
N ASP A 76 11.69 7.37 -18.75
CA ASP A 76 10.76 7.37 -19.90
C ASP A 76 9.32 6.95 -19.59
N GLY A 77 8.36 7.81 -19.94
CA GLY A 77 6.95 7.43 -20.07
C GLY A 77 5.90 8.32 -19.38
N LEU A 78 5.57 9.45 -20.01
CA LEU A 78 4.18 9.92 -20.32
C LEU A 78 3.17 9.90 -19.15
N GLY A 79 2.75 11.04 -18.58
CA GLY A 79 1.93 12.05 -19.25
C GLY A 79 0.44 11.71 -19.12
N ALA A 80 -0.30 12.42 -18.26
CA ALA A 80 -1.70 12.79 -18.44
C ALA A 80 -2.23 13.50 -17.18
N GLU A 81 -2.39 14.82 -17.29
CA GLU A 81 -3.28 15.59 -16.45
C GLU A 81 -4.71 15.06 -16.63
N HIS A 82 -5.42 14.84 -15.52
CA HIS A 82 -6.86 14.73 -15.54
C HIS A 82 -7.44 15.62 -14.44
N ASP A 83 -7.61 16.87 -14.82
CA ASP A 83 -8.51 17.85 -14.23
C ASP A 83 -9.95 17.29 -14.23
N ILE A 84 -10.44 16.90 -13.05
CA ILE A 84 -11.89 16.90 -12.76
C ILE A 84 -12.11 17.82 -11.56
N GLY A 85 -12.38 19.08 -11.87
CA GLY A 85 -13.76 19.55 -11.76
C GLY A 85 -14.35 19.56 -10.35
N SER A 86 -14.10 20.67 -9.65
CA SER A 86 -15.01 21.44 -8.79
C SER A 86 -16.48 20.98 -8.77
N ASN A 87 -17.06 20.69 -7.60
CA ASN A 87 -17.70 21.70 -6.74
C ASN A 87 -18.25 21.07 -5.43
N PRO A 88 -18.41 21.87 -4.36
CA PRO A 88 -18.69 21.43 -2.99
C PRO A 88 -20.20 21.43 -2.68
N GLU A 89 -20.50 21.07 -1.42
CA GLU A 89 -21.80 21.16 -0.73
C GLU A 89 -22.63 19.87 -0.66
N GLY A 90 -22.28 19.07 0.35
CA GLY A 90 -23.18 18.13 1.00
C GLY A 90 -22.93 18.18 2.50
N SER A 91 -23.49 19.19 3.16
CA SER A 91 -23.49 19.31 4.62
C SER A 91 -24.35 18.18 5.21
N GLY A 92 -23.70 17.11 5.65
CA GLY A 92 -24.25 16.04 6.46
C GLY A 92 -23.30 15.81 7.63
N ALA A 93 -23.78 16.07 8.83
CA ALA A 93 -23.01 15.95 10.06
C ALA A 93 -22.55 14.51 10.31
N GLU A 94 -21.28 14.34 10.68
CA GLU A 94 -20.91 13.49 11.80
C GLU A 94 -19.51 13.89 12.32
N PRO A 95 -19.36 14.14 13.64
CA PRO A 95 -18.04 14.29 14.23
C PRO A 95 -17.41 12.90 14.30
N SER A 96 -16.60 12.53 13.29
CA SER A 96 -15.71 11.38 13.38
C SER A 96 -14.70 11.65 14.49
N THR A 97 -15.11 11.27 15.69
CA THR A 97 -14.37 11.30 16.94
C THR A 97 -14.46 9.91 17.53
N GLN A 98 -14.01 8.93 16.78
CA GLN A 98 -13.61 7.67 17.37
C GLN A 98 -12.18 7.40 16.93
N ASP A 99 -11.33 7.28 17.94
CA ASP A 99 -10.14 6.47 17.93
C ASP A 99 -10.60 5.06 17.54
N ASP A 100 -10.87 4.85 16.26
CA ASP A 100 -11.19 3.56 15.68
C ASP A 100 -9.86 2.82 15.62
N THR A 101 -9.40 2.35 16.78
CA THR A 101 -8.69 1.07 16.80
C THR A 101 -9.67 0.11 16.17
N LEU A 102 -9.59 -0.06 14.85
CA LEU A 102 -10.48 -0.93 14.08
C LEU A 102 -10.30 -2.33 14.66
N GLU A 103 -11.14 -2.66 15.64
CA GLU A 103 -11.20 -4.00 16.21
C GLU A 103 -11.51 -4.89 15.02
N ARG A 104 -10.60 -5.83 14.75
CA ARG A 104 -10.78 -6.74 13.64
C ARG A 104 -12.07 -7.51 13.88
N ASP A 105 -12.96 -7.51 12.91
CA ASP A 105 -14.21 -8.24 12.99
C ASP A 105 -13.91 -9.74 12.84
N VAL A 106 -13.88 -10.43 13.97
CA VAL A 106 -13.62 -11.87 14.06
C VAL A 106 -14.67 -12.67 13.29
N GLU A 107 -15.93 -12.20 13.25
CA GLU A 107 -17.00 -12.87 12.52
C GLU A 107 -16.73 -12.82 11.01
N MET A 108 -16.24 -11.69 10.50
CA MET A 108 -15.84 -11.57 9.09
C MET A 108 -14.57 -12.35 8.77
N GLU A 109 -13.63 -12.50 9.71
CA GLU A 109 -12.42 -13.32 9.50
C GLU A 109 -12.73 -14.81 9.36
N ASP A 110 -13.67 -15.31 10.15
CA ASP A 110 -14.13 -16.70 10.07
C ASP A 110 -14.82 -16.96 8.71
N GLN A 111 -15.67 -16.03 8.25
CA GLN A 111 -16.31 -16.12 6.92
C GLN A 111 -15.30 -16.12 5.77
N LEU A 112 -14.24 -15.31 5.86
CA LEU A 112 -13.19 -15.25 4.84
C LEU A 112 -12.33 -16.52 4.79
N THR A 113 -12.18 -17.24 5.90
CA THR A 113 -11.29 -18.42 6.02
C THR A 113 -12.02 -19.76 6.02
N GLU A 114 -13.35 -19.79 6.15
CA GLU A 114 -14.17 -21.01 6.15
C GLU A 114 -13.88 -21.93 4.94
N GLY A 115 -13.72 -21.36 3.75
CA GLY A 115 -13.40 -22.10 2.52
C GLY A 115 -11.94 -22.55 2.41
N LEU A 116 -11.02 -21.88 3.11
CA LEU A 116 -9.58 -22.18 3.07
C LEU A 116 -9.19 -23.26 4.08
N GLN A 117 -9.90 -23.37 5.20
CA GLN A 117 -9.60 -24.39 6.23
C GLN A 117 -9.82 -25.82 5.74
N ASN A 118 -10.69 -26.00 4.74
CA ASN A 118 -11.03 -27.31 4.17
C ASN A 118 -10.43 -27.54 2.78
N ALA A 119 -9.75 -26.54 2.20
CA ALA A 119 -9.12 -26.65 0.89
C ALA A 119 -7.65 -27.05 1.06
N ASP A 120 -7.28 -28.22 0.53
CA ASP A 120 -5.87 -28.61 0.45
C ASP A 120 -5.25 -27.95 -0.79
N ALA A 121 -4.38 -26.97 -0.58
CA ALA A 121 -3.67 -26.32 -1.70
C ALA A 121 -2.82 -27.31 -2.52
N TYR A 122 -2.50 -28.49 -1.98
CA TYR A 122 -1.76 -29.52 -2.70
C TYR A 122 -2.63 -30.41 -3.57
N SER A 123 -3.95 -30.46 -3.37
CA SER A 123 -4.85 -31.27 -4.21
C SER A 123 -4.92 -30.75 -5.65
N ASP A 124 -4.73 -29.45 -5.85
CA ASP A 124 -4.68 -28.83 -7.19
C ASP A 124 -3.47 -29.29 -8.01
N TYR A 125 -2.45 -29.83 -7.34
CA TYR A 125 -1.23 -30.36 -7.94
C TYR A 125 -1.14 -31.88 -7.86
N ASP A 126 -2.21 -32.58 -7.44
CA ASP A 126 -2.25 -34.04 -7.49
C ASP A 126 -2.34 -34.51 -8.94
N ILE A 127 -1.17 -34.74 -9.54
CA ILE A 127 -1.03 -35.19 -10.92
C ILE A 127 -1.08 -36.71 -10.99
N GLU A 128 -2.07 -37.23 -11.71
CA GLU A 128 -2.17 -38.65 -12.01
C GLU A 128 -1.14 -39.03 -13.10
N VAL A 129 0.10 -39.32 -12.71
CA VAL A 129 1.23 -39.58 -13.63
C VAL A 129 0.90 -40.58 -14.75
N THR A 130 0.10 -41.60 -14.45
CA THR A 130 -0.36 -42.58 -15.44
C THR A 130 -1.29 -41.99 -16.50
N LYS A 131 -2.25 -41.16 -16.09
CA LYS A 131 -3.24 -40.52 -16.96
C LYS A 131 -2.60 -39.44 -17.83
N GLU A 132 -1.68 -38.67 -17.25
CA GLU A 132 -0.88 -37.70 -18.00
C GLU A 132 0.04 -38.39 -19.02
N GLY A 133 0.61 -39.55 -18.65
CA GLY A 133 1.38 -40.39 -19.57
C GLY A 133 0.56 -40.87 -20.76
N GLU A 134 -0.68 -41.33 -20.54
CA GLU A 134 -1.61 -41.73 -21.60
C GLU A 134 -1.96 -40.54 -22.51
N ALA A 135 -2.28 -39.38 -21.94
CA ALA A 135 -2.59 -38.17 -22.70
C ALA A 135 -1.43 -37.73 -23.62
N ILE A 136 -0.18 -37.83 -23.14
CA ILE A 136 1.02 -37.54 -23.94
C ILE A 136 1.14 -38.53 -25.11
N ILE A 137 0.93 -39.83 -24.86
CA ILE A 137 1.00 -40.87 -25.89
C ILE A 137 -0.06 -40.62 -26.97
N GLU A 138 -1.29 -40.31 -26.57
CA GLU A 138 -2.38 -39.98 -27.51
C GLU A 138 -2.06 -38.75 -28.34
N TYR A 139 -1.53 -37.69 -27.72
CA TYR A 139 -1.12 -36.49 -28.44
C TYR A 139 -0.01 -36.76 -29.46
N LEU A 140 1.00 -37.55 -29.09
CA LEU A 140 2.06 -37.96 -30.01
C LEU A 140 1.51 -38.82 -31.16
N ALA A 141 0.56 -39.71 -30.87
CA ALA A 141 -0.12 -40.48 -31.90
C ALA A 141 -0.90 -39.59 -32.86
N LEU A 142 -1.62 -38.58 -32.35
CA LEU A 142 -2.36 -37.61 -33.16
C LEU A 142 -1.42 -36.78 -34.05
N LEU A 143 -0.31 -36.28 -33.51
CA LEU A 143 0.72 -35.59 -34.30
C LEU A 143 1.28 -36.47 -35.40
N SER A 144 1.60 -37.74 -35.09
CA SER A 144 2.10 -38.67 -36.08
C SER A 144 1.05 -38.98 -37.16
N SER A 145 -0.22 -39.06 -36.79
CA SER A 145 -1.32 -39.24 -37.75
C SER A 145 -1.47 -38.00 -38.64
N ALA A 146 -1.40 -36.80 -38.07
CA ALA A 146 -1.49 -35.56 -38.82
C ALA A 146 -0.30 -35.37 -39.79
N GLU A 147 0.92 -35.70 -39.36
CA GLU A 147 2.11 -35.68 -40.24
C GLU A 147 1.97 -36.65 -41.42
N ASN A 148 1.34 -37.80 -41.19
CA ASN A 148 1.06 -38.76 -42.26
C ASN A 148 -0.07 -38.31 -43.20
N VAL A 149 -1.01 -37.46 -42.76
CA VAL A 149 -2.05 -36.88 -43.62
C VAL A 149 -1.46 -35.88 -44.63
N ASP A 150 -0.49 -35.06 -44.20
CA ASP A 150 0.19 -34.11 -45.08
C ASP A 150 1.06 -34.80 -46.14
N LYS A 151 1.66 -35.96 -45.82
CA LYS A 151 2.45 -36.77 -46.78
C LYS A 151 1.60 -37.49 -47.83
N VAL A 152 0.34 -37.82 -47.55
CA VAL A 152 -0.54 -38.56 -48.48
C VAL A 152 -1.32 -37.61 -49.41
N SER A 153 -1.45 -36.33 -49.07
CA SER A 153 -2.18 -35.33 -49.87
C SER A 153 -1.37 -34.69 -51.02
N SER A 154 -0.12 -35.09 -51.27
CA SER A 154 0.62 -34.73 -52.49
C SER A 154 0.67 -35.91 -53.47
N PRO A 155 -0.35 -36.09 -54.33
CA PRO A 155 -0.22 -36.98 -55.47
C PRO A 155 0.69 -36.33 -56.51
N GLN A 156 1.68 -37.10 -56.96
CA GLN A 156 2.54 -36.78 -58.10
C GLN A 156 1.80 -36.98 -59.42
#